data_AF-A0A1B3LX80-F1
#
_entry.id   AF-A0A1B3LX80-F1
#
_cell.length_a   1.000
_cell.length_b   1.000
_cell.length_c   1.000
_cell.angle_alpha   90.00
_cell.angle_beta   90.00
_cell.angle_gamma   90.00
#
_symmetry.space_group_name_H-M   'P 1'
#
loop_
_entity.id
_entity.type
_entity.pdbx_description
1 polymer ?
#
loop_
_entity_poly.entity_id
_entity_poly.type
_entity_poly.pdbx_seq_one_letter_code
_entity_poly.pdbx_strand_id
1 'polypeptide(L)'
;MTDIRKGQAPATLERASFAERFRALFLDPAFRAEDSGIARLETIAWDAYQEGRKAPFTEKAGAGYADPAYDLSVEWVATKARIDAAQARWALADTPTRALLVCGSARNDGTCPGEISKSFRLTQIAREALEATGVECDVLDLSLLTSEYRLHIHPCKGCVSTAMPLCHWPCSCYPNHALGQTHDWMAEIYERWTAAHAVLIVTPVYWYQSPSPLKLMIDRLVCADGGNPDPTSTGGKKAELAKTLEMAGWDYPKHLAGRAYGVVVHGDVAGIEGSRRSLCDWLDWMGFVDAGAVARLDRYIGYYEPYATSHEALDRDLDVQEETRQAAQALAAVTADLRAGRLQALQPERARPRPK
;
A
#
# COMPACT_ATOMS: atom_id res chain seq x y z
N MET A 1 1.14 -14.58 30.67
CA MET A 1 0.47 -14.69 29.36
C MET A 1 -0.62 -13.64 29.33
N THR A 2 -0.77 -12.86 28.26
CA THR A 2 -1.78 -11.80 28.17
C THR A 2 -3.10 -12.35 27.63
N ASP A 3 -4.20 -12.09 28.34
CA ASP A 3 -5.51 -12.60 27.94
C ASP A 3 -5.95 -12.08 26.56
N ILE A 4 -6.56 -12.95 25.75
CA ILE A 4 -7.17 -12.57 24.48
C ILE A 4 -8.62 -12.14 24.72
N ARG A 5 -8.96 -10.93 24.29
CA ARG A 5 -10.33 -10.38 24.37
C ARG A 5 -11.11 -10.80 23.12
N LYS A 6 -12.35 -11.30 23.32
CA LYS A 6 -13.27 -11.76 22.27
C LYS A 6 -14.68 -11.19 22.52
N GLY A 7 -15.55 -11.18 21.50
CA GLY A 7 -16.97 -10.80 21.63
C GLY A 7 -17.47 -9.66 20.74
N GLN A 8 -16.60 -9.03 19.94
CA GLN A 8 -17.00 -7.94 19.03
C GLN A 8 -17.67 -8.43 17.74
N ALA A 9 -17.24 -9.58 17.21
CA ALA A 9 -17.77 -10.10 15.95
C ALA A 9 -19.17 -10.71 16.17
N PRO A 10 -20.15 -10.39 15.32
CA PRO A 10 -21.45 -11.06 15.34
C PRO A 10 -21.32 -12.52 14.89
N ALA A 11 -22.41 -13.27 15.02
CA ALA A 11 -22.52 -14.60 14.42
C ALA A 11 -22.33 -14.54 12.89
N THR A 12 -21.97 -15.67 12.29
CA THR A 12 -21.93 -15.84 10.83
C THR A 12 -23.29 -15.53 10.21
N LEU A 13 -23.30 -15.06 8.97
CA LEU A 13 -24.53 -14.74 8.25
C LEU A 13 -25.43 -15.97 8.15
N GLU A 14 -26.73 -15.73 8.29
CA GLU A 14 -27.76 -16.70 7.95
C GLU A 14 -27.82 -16.93 6.43
N ARG A 15 -28.30 -18.11 6.02
CA ARG A 15 -28.35 -18.56 4.62
C ARG A 15 -29.00 -17.55 3.69
N ALA A 16 -30.09 -16.92 4.11
CA ALA A 16 -30.85 -15.95 3.33
C ALA A 16 -30.08 -14.64 3.09
N SER A 17 -29.46 -14.08 4.14
CA SER A 17 -28.68 -12.84 4.02
C SER A 17 -27.40 -13.01 3.20
N PHE A 18 -26.79 -14.20 3.25
CA PHE A 18 -25.69 -14.53 2.34
C PHE A 18 -26.17 -14.57 0.88
N ALA A 19 -27.30 -15.26 0.61
CA ALA A 19 -27.87 -15.38 -0.73
C ALA A 19 -28.15 -14.01 -1.35
N GLU A 20 -28.75 -13.11 -0.58
CA GLU A 20 -29.04 -11.73 -0.99
C GLU A 20 -27.76 -11.01 -1.44
N ARG A 21 -26.71 -11.02 -0.61
CA ARG A 21 -25.42 -10.37 -0.91
C ARG A 21 -24.72 -10.99 -2.12
N PHE A 22 -24.75 -12.31 -2.25
CA PHE A 22 -24.14 -13.00 -3.39
C PHE A 22 -24.86 -12.64 -4.70
N ARG A 23 -26.20 -12.68 -4.70
CA ARG A 23 -27.02 -12.43 -5.89
C ARG A 23 -26.99 -10.97 -6.34
N ALA A 24 -26.66 -10.03 -5.44
CA ALA A 24 -26.47 -8.62 -5.78
C ALA A 24 -25.41 -8.39 -6.88
N LEU A 25 -24.45 -9.32 -7.04
CA LEU A 25 -23.45 -9.26 -8.12
C LEU A 25 -24.02 -9.53 -9.52
N PHE A 26 -25.23 -10.10 -9.61
CA PHE A 26 -25.82 -10.62 -10.85
C PHE A 26 -27.20 -10.01 -11.14
N LEU A 27 -27.45 -8.78 -10.69
CA LEU A 27 -28.75 -8.11 -10.85
C LEU A 27 -29.10 -7.80 -12.30
N ASP A 28 -28.11 -7.60 -13.16
CA ASP A 28 -28.32 -7.24 -14.56
C ASP A 28 -29.26 -8.24 -15.27
N PRO A 29 -30.26 -7.78 -16.05
CA PRO A 29 -31.16 -8.65 -16.80
C PRO A 29 -30.46 -9.68 -17.70
N ALA A 30 -29.24 -9.41 -18.16
CA ALA A 30 -28.44 -10.36 -18.94
C ALA A 30 -28.15 -11.67 -18.18
N PHE A 31 -28.15 -11.65 -16.84
CA PHE A 31 -27.91 -12.84 -16.03
C PHE A 31 -29.15 -13.73 -15.82
N ARG A 32 -30.36 -13.27 -16.19
CA ARG A 32 -31.60 -14.00 -15.90
C ARG A 32 -31.65 -15.38 -16.56
N ALA A 33 -31.07 -15.52 -17.76
CA ALA A 33 -30.94 -16.81 -18.43
C ALA A 33 -30.10 -17.83 -17.64
N GLU A 34 -29.23 -17.34 -16.74
CA GLU A 34 -28.29 -18.14 -15.93
C GLU A 34 -28.71 -18.27 -14.46
N ASP A 35 -29.97 -17.99 -14.11
CA ASP A 35 -30.45 -18.07 -12.73
C ASP A 35 -30.21 -19.45 -12.08
N SER A 36 -30.33 -20.53 -12.87
CA SER A 36 -30.02 -21.88 -12.39
C SER A 36 -28.53 -22.06 -12.10
N GLY A 37 -27.64 -21.47 -12.92
CA GLY A 37 -26.20 -21.49 -12.73
C GLY A 37 -25.79 -20.69 -11.50
N ILE A 38 -26.35 -19.50 -11.36
CA ILE A 38 -26.13 -18.62 -10.20
C ILE A 38 -26.53 -19.34 -8.91
N ALA A 39 -27.68 -20.02 -8.87
CA ALA A 39 -28.10 -20.77 -7.68
C ALA A 39 -27.13 -21.90 -7.28
N ARG A 40 -26.52 -22.58 -8.27
CA ARG A 40 -25.49 -23.60 -8.02
C ARG A 40 -24.21 -22.97 -7.46
N LEU A 41 -23.72 -21.90 -8.09
CA LEU A 41 -22.51 -21.19 -7.64
C LEU A 41 -22.68 -20.58 -6.24
N GLU A 42 -23.86 -20.03 -5.97
CA GLU A 42 -24.22 -19.46 -4.69
C GLU A 42 -24.19 -20.50 -3.56
N THR A 43 -24.64 -21.74 -3.83
CA THR A 43 -24.55 -22.86 -2.88
C THR A 43 -23.10 -23.22 -2.58
N ILE A 44 -22.25 -23.32 -3.60
CA ILE A 44 -20.82 -23.61 -3.42
C ILE A 44 -20.12 -22.48 -2.63
N ALA A 45 -20.45 -21.23 -2.92
CA ALA A 45 -19.90 -20.08 -2.21
C ALA A 45 -20.35 -20.04 -0.74
N TRP A 46 -21.60 -20.44 -0.46
CA TRP A 46 -22.12 -20.57 0.90
C TRP A 46 -21.34 -21.61 1.71
N ASP A 47 -21.09 -22.79 1.12
CA ASP A 47 -20.33 -23.85 1.79
C ASP A 47 -18.89 -23.38 2.08
N ALA A 48 -18.23 -22.71 1.12
CA ALA A 48 -16.91 -22.13 1.32
C ALA A 48 -16.88 -21.06 2.44
N TYR A 49 -17.94 -20.25 2.55
CA TYR A 49 -18.10 -19.26 3.61
C TYR A 49 -18.24 -19.92 4.98
N GLN A 50 -19.09 -20.94 5.11
CA GLN A 50 -19.32 -21.69 6.35
C GLN A 50 -18.08 -22.43 6.82
N GLU A 51 -17.35 -23.04 5.90
CA GLU A 51 -16.09 -23.74 6.18
C GLU A 51 -14.92 -22.78 6.45
N GLY A 52 -15.10 -21.47 6.21
CA GLY A 52 -14.06 -20.47 6.40
C GLY A 52 -12.84 -20.67 5.49
N ARG A 53 -13.04 -21.19 4.27
CA ARG A 53 -11.99 -21.47 3.28
C ARG A 53 -11.33 -20.20 2.75
N LYS A 54 -10.50 -19.57 3.57
CA LYS A 54 -9.78 -18.33 3.26
C LYS A 54 -8.78 -18.50 2.12
N ALA A 55 -7.94 -19.54 2.20
CA ALA A 55 -6.90 -19.87 1.23
C ALA A 55 -7.18 -21.27 0.69
N PRO A 56 -7.84 -21.41 -0.47
CA PRO A 56 -8.28 -22.70 -0.98
C PRO A 56 -7.13 -23.59 -1.45
N PHE A 57 -5.99 -22.99 -1.81
CA PHE A 57 -4.79 -23.70 -2.25
C PHE A 57 -3.65 -23.42 -1.27
N THR A 58 -3.02 -24.49 -0.81
CA THR A 58 -1.91 -24.43 0.14
C THR A 58 -0.78 -25.38 -0.25
N GLU A 59 0.42 -25.05 0.21
CA GLU A 59 1.61 -25.89 0.10
C GLU A 59 2.41 -25.85 1.41
N LYS A 60 3.28 -26.85 1.61
CA LYS A 60 4.13 -26.91 2.80
C LYS A 60 5.15 -25.79 2.77
N ALA A 61 5.27 -25.09 3.90
CA ALA A 61 6.18 -23.94 4.04
C ALA A 61 7.62 -24.27 3.64
N GLY A 62 8.11 -25.47 4.01
CA GLY A 62 9.43 -25.93 3.65
C GLY A 62 10.54 -25.38 4.55
N ALA A 63 11.79 -25.67 4.17
CA ALA A 63 12.97 -25.32 4.97
C ALA A 63 13.15 -23.79 5.10
N GLY A 64 13.56 -23.33 6.29
CA GLY A 64 13.77 -21.92 6.59
C GLY A 64 12.61 -21.24 7.34
N TYR A 65 11.42 -21.87 7.37
CA TYR A 65 10.30 -21.46 8.22
C TYR A 65 10.36 -22.14 9.59
N ALA A 66 9.82 -21.49 10.62
CA ALA A 66 9.77 -22.03 11.99
C ALA A 66 8.98 -23.35 12.10
N ASP A 67 7.93 -23.52 11.28
CA ASP A 67 7.23 -24.79 11.08
C ASP A 67 7.22 -25.15 9.59
N PRO A 68 8.19 -25.97 9.11
CA PRO A 68 8.27 -26.40 7.72
C PRO A 68 7.06 -27.20 7.22
N ALA A 69 6.29 -27.81 8.12
CA ALA A 69 5.14 -28.64 7.79
C ALA A 69 3.81 -27.86 7.74
N TYR A 70 3.83 -26.57 8.09
CA TYR A 70 2.66 -25.70 8.05
C TYR A 70 2.18 -25.49 6.61
N ASP A 71 0.86 -25.50 6.41
CA ASP A 71 0.22 -25.24 5.11
C ASP A 71 0.07 -23.73 4.87
N LEU A 72 0.94 -23.17 4.02
CA LEU A 72 0.91 -21.77 3.60
C LEU A 72 0.07 -21.59 2.34
N SER A 73 -0.56 -20.42 2.20
CA SER A 73 -1.25 -20.04 0.96
C SER A 73 -0.24 -19.94 -0.19
N VAL A 74 -0.50 -20.64 -1.30
CA VAL A 74 0.31 -20.57 -2.53
C VAL A 74 0.43 -19.12 -3.03
N GLU A 75 -0.66 -18.34 -2.93
CA GLU A 75 -0.67 -16.92 -3.33
C GLU A 75 0.25 -16.06 -2.45
N TRP A 76 0.31 -16.37 -1.15
CA TRP A 76 1.20 -15.68 -0.23
C TRP A 76 2.67 -16.04 -0.50
N VAL A 77 2.97 -17.32 -0.71
CA VAL A 77 4.33 -17.78 -1.04
C VAL A 77 4.81 -17.14 -2.35
N ALA A 78 3.98 -17.14 -3.39
CA ALA A 78 4.31 -16.49 -4.66
C ALA A 78 4.60 -14.99 -4.49
N THR A 79 3.81 -14.29 -3.66
CA THR A 79 4.04 -12.86 -3.38
C THR A 79 5.31 -12.63 -2.58
N LYS A 80 5.59 -13.46 -1.56
CA LYS A 80 6.83 -13.39 -0.77
C LYS A 80 8.05 -13.60 -1.66
N ALA A 81 8.01 -14.57 -2.58
CA ALA A 81 9.11 -14.84 -3.51
C ALA A 81 9.41 -13.64 -4.42
N ARG A 82 8.38 -12.95 -4.94
CA ARG A 82 8.58 -11.74 -5.76
C ARG A 82 9.18 -10.58 -4.95
N ILE A 83 8.71 -10.39 -3.71
CA ILE A 83 9.26 -9.39 -2.79
C ILE A 83 10.73 -9.69 -2.47
N ASP A 84 11.07 -10.94 -2.19
CA ASP A 84 12.45 -11.33 -1.88
C ASP A 84 13.38 -11.12 -3.09
N ALA A 85 12.91 -11.45 -4.29
CA ALA A 85 13.64 -11.17 -5.53
C ALA A 85 13.82 -9.66 -5.75
N ALA A 86 12.78 -8.85 -5.50
CA ALA A 86 12.84 -7.39 -5.59
C ALA A 86 13.82 -6.81 -4.56
N GLN A 87 13.82 -7.30 -3.32
CA GLN A 87 14.72 -6.87 -2.26
C GLN A 87 16.18 -7.25 -2.56
N ALA A 88 16.41 -8.47 -3.06
CA ALA A 88 17.73 -8.90 -3.49
C ALA A 88 18.28 -8.02 -4.63
N ARG A 89 17.44 -7.68 -5.62
CA ARG A 89 17.81 -6.77 -6.71
C ARG A 89 18.07 -5.35 -6.21
N TRP A 90 17.22 -4.82 -5.33
CA TRP A 90 17.37 -3.49 -4.73
C TRP A 90 18.70 -3.33 -3.98
N ALA A 91 19.18 -4.39 -3.33
CA ALA A 91 20.43 -4.37 -2.57
C ALA A 91 21.70 -4.31 -3.45
N LEU A 92 21.58 -4.54 -4.76
CA LEU A 92 22.71 -4.51 -5.69
C LEU A 92 23.03 -3.07 -6.13
N ALA A 93 24.28 -2.64 -5.88
CA ALA A 93 24.74 -1.28 -6.20
C ALA A 93 24.81 -0.97 -7.70
N ASP A 94 24.96 -1.99 -8.55
CA ASP A 94 25.09 -1.89 -10.00
C ASP A 94 23.75 -1.91 -10.75
N THR A 95 22.64 -2.14 -10.04
CA THR A 95 21.31 -2.06 -10.65
C THR A 95 20.90 -0.61 -10.95
N PRO A 96 20.06 -0.39 -11.98
CA PRO A 96 19.50 0.93 -12.24
C PRO A 96 18.75 1.49 -11.03
N THR A 97 18.91 2.79 -10.78
CA THR A 97 18.11 3.50 -9.78
C THR A 97 16.65 3.48 -10.20
N ARG A 98 15.75 3.27 -9.23
CA ARG A 98 14.30 3.10 -9.46
C ARG A 98 13.52 4.02 -8.54
N ALA A 99 12.57 4.75 -9.10
CA ALA A 99 11.64 5.58 -8.35
C ALA A 99 10.20 5.11 -8.55
N LEU A 100 9.48 4.89 -7.46
CA LEU A 100 8.04 4.67 -7.47
C LEU A 100 7.33 6.02 -7.31
N LEU A 101 6.60 6.46 -8.32
CA LEU A 101 5.74 7.64 -8.26
C LEU A 101 4.30 7.21 -7.96
N VAL A 102 3.79 7.59 -6.80
CA VAL A 102 2.41 7.30 -6.39
C VAL A 102 1.53 8.48 -6.73
N CYS A 103 0.64 8.31 -7.71
CA CYS A 103 -0.46 9.24 -7.93
C CYS A 103 -1.58 8.91 -6.94
N GLY A 104 -1.69 9.73 -5.89
CA GLY A 104 -2.63 9.54 -4.78
C GLY A 104 -4.08 9.94 -5.08
N SER A 105 -4.40 10.34 -6.32
CA SER A 105 -5.75 10.76 -6.68
C SER A 105 -6.69 9.56 -6.79
N ALA A 106 -7.95 9.77 -6.40
CA ALA A 106 -9.01 8.78 -6.54
C ALA A 106 -9.82 8.96 -7.84
N ARG A 107 -9.37 9.80 -8.77
CA ARG A 107 -10.13 10.16 -9.97
C ARG A 107 -9.26 10.12 -11.24
N ASN A 108 -9.88 9.73 -12.34
CA ASN A 108 -9.35 9.83 -13.70
C ASN A 108 -10.51 10.07 -14.70
N ASP A 109 -10.18 10.16 -15.98
CA ASP A 109 -11.09 10.37 -17.10
C ASP A 109 -11.75 9.08 -17.63
N GLY A 110 -11.33 7.89 -17.15
CA GLY A 110 -11.93 6.62 -17.54
C GLY A 110 -13.31 6.33 -16.91
N THR A 111 -13.66 7.04 -15.83
CA THR A 111 -14.97 6.95 -15.16
C THR A 111 -15.42 8.33 -14.65
N CYS A 112 -16.41 8.40 -13.75
CA CYS A 112 -16.70 9.65 -13.05
C CYS A 112 -15.43 10.10 -12.31
N PRO A 113 -14.96 11.34 -12.52
CA PRO A 113 -15.68 12.50 -13.05
C PRO A 113 -15.35 12.91 -14.50
N GLY A 114 -14.66 12.09 -15.29
CA GLY A 114 -14.47 12.32 -16.73
C GLY A 114 -13.33 13.27 -17.10
N GLU A 115 -12.44 13.58 -16.15
CA GLU A 115 -11.24 14.38 -16.39
C GLU A 115 -10.04 13.79 -15.64
N ILE A 116 -8.85 13.91 -16.22
CA ILE A 116 -7.59 13.57 -15.55
C ILE A 116 -7.42 14.39 -14.27
N SER A 117 -6.69 13.87 -13.28
CA SER A 117 -6.46 14.62 -12.03
C SER A 117 -5.27 15.58 -12.15
N LYS A 118 -5.28 16.69 -11.40
CA LYS A 118 -4.09 17.55 -11.21
C LYS A 118 -2.89 16.75 -10.68
N SER A 119 -3.14 15.78 -9.79
CA SER A 119 -2.08 14.89 -9.29
C SER A 119 -1.43 14.06 -10.37
N PHE A 120 -2.22 13.52 -11.31
CA PHE A 120 -1.68 12.76 -12.43
C PHE A 120 -0.79 13.66 -13.29
N ARG A 121 -1.24 14.88 -13.61
CA ARG A 121 -0.46 15.87 -14.37
C ARG A 121 0.87 16.21 -13.68
N LEU A 122 0.84 16.50 -12.38
CA LEU A 122 2.04 16.75 -11.56
C LEU A 122 2.95 15.51 -11.47
N THR A 123 2.37 14.31 -11.41
CA THR A 123 3.11 13.04 -11.44
C THR A 123 3.88 12.87 -12.75
N GLN A 124 3.28 13.22 -13.89
CA GLN A 124 3.97 13.17 -15.19
C GLN A 124 5.12 14.17 -15.26
N ILE A 125 4.95 15.39 -14.76
CA ILE A 125 6.02 16.40 -14.66
C ILE A 125 7.20 15.86 -13.82
N ALA A 126 6.90 15.28 -12.67
CA ALA A 126 7.91 14.67 -11.82
C ALA A 126 8.59 13.46 -12.47
N ARG A 127 7.82 12.63 -13.21
CA ARG A 127 8.34 11.47 -13.95
C ARG A 127 9.37 11.92 -14.98
N GLU A 128 9.03 12.90 -15.81
CA GLU A 128 9.92 13.45 -16.83
C GLU A 128 11.21 13.99 -16.21
N ALA A 129 11.11 14.70 -15.09
CA ALA A 129 12.27 15.22 -14.37
C ALA A 129 13.17 14.11 -13.80
N LEU A 130 12.60 13.01 -13.28
CA LEU A 130 13.36 11.85 -12.81
C LEU A 130 14.01 11.09 -13.98
N GLU A 131 13.27 10.82 -15.06
CA GLU A 131 13.78 10.11 -16.24
C GLU A 131 14.94 10.88 -16.90
N ALA A 132 14.90 12.21 -16.91
CA ALA A 132 15.99 13.06 -17.38
C ALA A 132 17.29 12.89 -16.57
N THR A 133 17.21 12.37 -15.33
CA THR A 133 18.38 12.03 -14.50
C THR A 133 18.84 10.58 -14.65
N GLY A 134 18.19 9.79 -15.51
CA GLY A 134 18.48 8.37 -15.73
C GLY A 134 17.87 7.43 -14.70
N VAL A 135 16.90 7.90 -13.90
CA VAL A 135 16.14 7.06 -12.96
C VAL A 135 15.03 6.33 -13.71
N GLU A 136 14.92 5.01 -13.49
CA GLU A 136 13.79 4.22 -13.99
C GLU A 136 12.53 4.53 -13.15
N CYS A 137 11.51 5.10 -13.80
CA CYS A 137 10.26 5.48 -13.15
C CYS A 137 9.19 4.37 -13.26
N ASP A 138 8.55 4.10 -12.13
CA ASP A 138 7.37 3.24 -12.03
C ASP A 138 6.19 4.07 -11.49
N VAL A 139 5.11 4.21 -12.26
CA VAL A 139 3.95 5.04 -11.87
C VAL A 139 2.84 4.17 -11.30
N LEU A 140 2.55 4.32 -10.01
CA LEU A 140 1.43 3.70 -9.31
C LEU A 140 0.25 4.68 -9.27
N ASP A 141 -0.69 4.51 -10.19
CA ASP A 141 -1.90 5.31 -10.24
C ASP A 141 -3.03 4.67 -9.41
N LEU A 142 -3.31 5.25 -8.25
CA LEU A 142 -4.33 4.73 -7.34
C LEU A 142 -5.76 5.02 -7.80
N SER A 143 -5.95 5.83 -8.84
CA SER A 143 -7.26 6.07 -9.44
C SER A 143 -7.83 4.83 -10.12
N LEU A 144 -6.98 3.85 -10.46
CA LEU A 144 -7.40 2.56 -11.02
C LEU A 144 -8.31 1.77 -10.07
N LEU A 145 -8.21 1.98 -8.75
CA LEU A 145 -9.14 1.40 -7.78
C LEU A 145 -10.59 1.86 -7.94
N THR A 146 -10.80 3.00 -8.60
CA THR A 146 -12.14 3.55 -8.88
C THR A 146 -12.60 3.33 -10.31
N SER A 147 -11.68 3.06 -11.25
CA SER A 147 -12.00 2.93 -12.67
C SER A 147 -11.89 1.51 -13.23
N GLU A 148 -11.15 0.62 -12.58
CA GLU A 148 -10.98 -0.76 -13.06
C GLU A 148 -12.01 -1.73 -12.45
N TYR A 149 -12.34 -2.75 -13.24
CA TYR A 149 -13.29 -3.76 -12.82
C TYR A 149 -12.72 -4.63 -11.70
N ARG A 150 -13.31 -4.50 -10.50
CA ARG A 150 -13.01 -5.32 -9.30
C ARG A 150 -11.57 -5.23 -8.78
N LEU A 151 -10.80 -4.20 -9.15
CA LEU A 151 -9.50 -3.96 -8.52
C LEU A 151 -9.70 -3.32 -7.14
N HIS A 152 -9.12 -3.90 -6.08
CA HIS A 152 -9.35 -3.43 -4.72
C HIS A 152 -8.06 -3.34 -3.91
N ILE A 153 -7.98 -2.38 -2.99
CA ILE A 153 -7.16 -2.51 -1.78
C ILE A 153 -8.13 -2.72 -0.62
N HIS A 154 -8.15 -3.93 -0.06
CA HIS A 154 -9.03 -4.18 1.09
C HIS A 154 -8.46 -3.50 2.36
N PRO A 155 -9.31 -3.00 3.27
CA PRO A 155 -8.86 -2.29 4.47
C PRO A 155 -7.89 -3.11 5.34
N CYS A 156 -6.95 -2.44 6.00
CA CYS A 156 -6.09 -3.13 6.97
C CYS A 156 -6.91 -3.65 8.15
N LYS A 157 -6.65 -4.89 8.59
CA LYS A 157 -7.31 -5.50 9.76
C LYS A 157 -6.66 -5.11 11.09
N GLY A 158 -5.61 -4.29 11.08
CA GLY A 158 -4.96 -3.80 12.29
C GLY A 158 -4.31 -4.89 13.14
N CYS A 159 -3.77 -5.96 12.53
CA CYS A 159 -3.16 -7.08 13.28
C CYS A 159 -2.04 -6.62 14.23
N VAL A 160 -1.29 -5.59 13.84
CA VAL A 160 -0.23 -4.97 14.65
C VAL A 160 -0.74 -4.50 16.03
N SER A 161 -2.00 -4.05 16.12
CA SER A 161 -2.59 -3.59 17.38
C SER A 161 -2.92 -4.73 18.36
N THR A 162 -2.82 -6.00 17.91
CA THR A 162 -2.86 -7.16 18.81
C THR A 162 -1.46 -7.55 19.26
N ALA A 163 -0.54 -7.68 18.31
CA ALA A 163 0.89 -7.86 18.50
C ALA A 163 1.60 -7.64 17.15
N MET A 164 2.78 -7.02 17.13
CA MET A 164 3.50 -6.78 15.88
C MET A 164 3.74 -8.06 15.05
N PRO A 165 4.15 -9.20 15.64
CA PRO A 165 4.36 -10.43 14.88
C PRO A 165 3.09 -11.07 14.30
N LEU A 166 1.90 -10.61 14.72
CA LEU A 166 0.63 -11.04 14.11
C LEU A 166 0.41 -10.35 12.75
N CYS A 167 1.01 -9.19 12.53
CA CYS A 167 1.08 -8.55 11.22
C CYS A 167 2.14 -9.28 10.39
N HIS A 168 1.81 -9.86 9.24
CA HIS A 168 2.81 -10.61 8.45
C HIS A 168 3.33 -9.76 7.29
N TRP A 169 4.57 -9.98 6.87
CA TRP A 169 5.20 -9.35 5.70
C TRP A 169 5.51 -10.40 4.61
N PRO A 170 4.86 -10.34 3.43
CA PRO A 170 3.73 -9.48 3.09
C PRO A 170 2.47 -9.85 3.88
N CYS A 171 1.47 -8.95 3.86
CA CYS A 171 0.23 -9.17 4.60
C CYS A 171 -0.48 -10.45 4.14
N SER A 172 -0.65 -11.39 5.07
CA SER A 172 -1.37 -12.64 4.82
C SER A 172 -2.87 -12.57 5.07
N CYS A 173 -3.44 -11.39 5.38
CA CYS A 173 -4.88 -11.26 5.63
C CYS A 173 -5.75 -11.43 4.38
N TYR A 174 -5.12 -11.31 3.20
CA TYR A 174 -5.72 -11.29 1.87
C TYR A 174 -4.90 -12.14 0.90
N PRO A 175 -5.53 -12.66 -0.17
CA PRO A 175 -6.98 -12.68 -0.36
C PRO A 175 -7.68 -13.54 0.70
N ASN A 176 -8.98 -13.28 0.89
CA ASN A 176 -9.85 -14.16 1.68
C ASN A 176 -11.03 -14.57 0.80
N HIS A 177 -10.88 -15.76 0.19
CA HIS A 177 -11.83 -16.30 -0.78
C HIS A 177 -13.21 -16.57 -0.15
N ALA A 178 -13.25 -17.05 1.08
CA ALA A 178 -14.50 -17.27 1.82
C ALA A 178 -15.31 -15.97 2.06
N LEU A 179 -14.66 -14.81 2.09
CA LEU A 179 -15.33 -13.51 2.26
C LEU A 179 -15.47 -12.72 0.96
N GLY A 180 -15.12 -13.29 -0.20
CA GLY A 180 -15.09 -12.57 -1.46
C GLY A 180 -14.06 -11.42 -1.49
N GLN A 181 -13.07 -11.44 -0.59
CA GLN A 181 -12.00 -10.44 -0.54
C GLN A 181 -10.86 -10.84 -1.49
N THR A 182 -11.20 -10.97 -2.77
CA THR A 182 -10.28 -11.29 -3.87
C THR A 182 -9.85 -10.01 -4.58
N HIS A 183 -9.01 -10.15 -5.62
CA HIS A 183 -8.51 -9.02 -6.44
C HIS A 183 -7.84 -7.91 -5.61
N ASP A 184 -7.12 -8.31 -4.55
CA ASP A 184 -6.38 -7.39 -3.68
C ASP A 184 -5.08 -6.97 -4.36
N TRP A 185 -4.96 -5.69 -4.74
CA TRP A 185 -3.83 -5.17 -5.49
C TRP A 185 -2.54 -5.03 -4.67
N MET A 186 -2.63 -5.16 -3.34
CA MET A 186 -1.47 -4.97 -2.46
C MET A 186 -0.34 -5.95 -2.72
N ALA A 187 -0.62 -7.15 -3.24
CA ALA A 187 0.41 -8.14 -3.56
C ALA A 187 1.43 -7.60 -4.58
N GLU A 188 0.98 -6.83 -5.57
CA GLU A 188 1.83 -6.16 -6.55
C GLU A 188 2.45 -4.89 -5.96
N ILE A 189 1.68 -4.13 -5.19
CA ILE A 189 2.15 -2.88 -4.58
C ILE A 189 3.33 -3.15 -3.62
N TYR A 190 3.29 -4.21 -2.81
CA TYR A 190 4.41 -4.55 -1.92
C TYR A 190 5.71 -4.80 -2.70
N GLU A 191 5.62 -5.50 -3.83
CA GLU A 191 6.77 -5.75 -4.71
C GLU A 191 7.32 -4.44 -5.28
N ARG A 192 6.43 -3.56 -5.78
CA ARG A 192 6.82 -2.26 -6.35
C ARG A 192 7.49 -1.34 -5.34
N TRP A 193 6.96 -1.27 -4.12
CA TRP A 193 7.58 -0.55 -3.00
C TRP A 193 8.93 -1.15 -2.60
N THR A 194 9.06 -2.48 -2.65
CA THR A 194 10.31 -3.17 -2.35
C THR A 194 11.37 -2.90 -3.42
N ALA A 195 11.00 -2.89 -4.70
CA ALA A 195 11.91 -2.64 -5.82
C ALA A 195 12.40 -1.17 -5.90
N ALA A 196 11.70 -0.23 -5.27
CA ALA A 196 11.99 1.19 -5.37
C ALA A 196 13.17 1.60 -4.48
N HIS A 197 14.08 2.41 -5.03
CA HIS A 197 15.14 3.09 -4.27
C HIS A 197 14.65 4.45 -3.73
N ALA A 198 13.67 5.04 -4.42
CA ALA A 198 13.05 6.30 -4.08
C ALA A 198 11.52 6.21 -4.22
N VAL A 199 10.79 6.95 -3.39
CA VAL A 199 9.32 7.06 -3.53
C VAL A 199 8.92 8.53 -3.57
N LEU A 200 8.12 8.91 -4.56
CA LEU A 200 7.50 10.23 -4.64
C LEU A 200 5.98 10.09 -4.56
N ILE A 201 5.36 10.66 -3.54
CA ILE A 201 3.89 10.67 -3.41
C ILE A 201 3.35 12.02 -3.89
N VAL A 202 2.51 12.00 -4.91
CA VAL A 202 1.82 13.18 -5.44
C VAL A 202 0.32 13.05 -5.19
N THR A 203 -0.25 13.86 -4.30
CA THR A 203 -1.61 13.66 -3.80
C THR A 203 -2.40 14.95 -3.65
N PRO A 204 -3.72 14.94 -3.95
CA PRO A 204 -4.59 16.01 -3.47
C PRO A 204 -4.86 15.83 -1.96
N VAL A 205 -5.56 16.78 -1.35
CA VAL A 205 -6.15 16.66 -0.01
C VAL A 205 -7.65 16.52 -0.08
N TYR A 206 -8.20 15.51 0.60
CA TYR A 206 -9.65 15.35 0.81
C TYR A 206 -9.96 15.55 2.28
N TRP A 207 -10.72 16.59 2.62
CA TRP A 207 -11.15 16.87 4.01
C TRP A 207 -10.00 16.81 5.02
N TYR A 208 -8.90 17.53 4.77
CA TYR A 208 -7.70 17.57 5.62
C TYR A 208 -6.96 16.23 5.76
N GLN A 209 -7.20 15.25 4.87
CA GLN A 209 -6.63 13.91 4.93
C GLN A 209 -6.20 13.41 3.54
N SER A 210 -5.43 12.32 3.53
CA SER A 210 -5.13 11.57 2.31
C SER A 210 -6.41 11.01 1.69
N PRO A 211 -6.53 11.00 0.34
CA PRO A 211 -7.64 10.34 -0.34
C PRO A 211 -7.75 8.85 0.05
N SER A 212 -8.98 8.31 0.04
CA SER A 212 -9.24 6.94 0.51
C SER A 212 -8.37 5.87 -0.18
N PRO A 213 -8.14 5.88 -1.51
CA PRO A 213 -7.21 4.96 -2.17
C PRO A 213 -5.79 5.01 -1.60
N LEU A 214 -5.25 6.22 -1.43
CA LEU A 214 -3.93 6.44 -0.83
C LEU A 214 -3.90 5.95 0.62
N LYS A 215 -4.93 6.28 1.41
CA LYS A 215 -5.03 5.86 2.81
C LYS A 215 -5.11 4.34 2.97
N LEU A 216 -5.84 3.64 2.10
CA LEU A 216 -5.91 2.18 2.08
C LEU A 216 -4.54 1.55 1.83
N MET A 217 -3.76 2.10 0.89
CA MET A 217 -2.39 1.65 0.63
C MET A 217 -1.49 1.88 1.85
N ILE A 218 -1.52 3.10 2.43
CA ILE A 218 -0.75 3.48 3.63
C ILE A 218 -1.03 2.51 4.78
N ASP A 219 -2.31 2.27 5.08
CA ASP A 219 -2.72 1.41 6.19
C ASP A 219 -2.30 -0.04 6.01
N ARG A 220 -2.19 -0.50 4.77
CA ARG A 220 -1.75 -1.85 4.43
C ARG A 220 -0.22 -2.00 4.44
N LEU A 221 0.53 -0.91 4.24
CA LEU A 221 1.99 -0.88 4.38
C LEU A 221 2.47 -0.95 5.84
N VAL A 222 1.60 -0.89 6.84
CA VAL A 222 1.98 -1.10 8.26
C VAL A 222 2.70 -2.43 8.49
N CYS A 223 2.45 -3.45 7.65
CA CYS A 223 3.19 -4.71 7.73
C CYS A 223 4.67 -4.60 7.33
N ALA A 224 5.05 -3.58 6.55
CA ALA A 224 6.44 -3.30 6.24
C ALA A 224 7.21 -2.67 7.42
N ASP A 225 6.53 -2.07 8.41
CA ASP A 225 7.19 -1.42 9.56
C ASP A 225 7.87 -2.44 10.47
N GLY A 226 7.14 -3.50 10.83
CA GLY A 226 7.70 -4.53 11.70
C GLY A 226 7.08 -5.90 11.54
N GLY A 227 6.35 -6.14 10.45
CA GLY A 227 5.60 -7.38 10.28
C GLY A 227 6.50 -8.61 10.22
N ASN A 228 5.94 -9.74 10.63
CA ASN A 228 6.58 -11.04 10.67
C ASN A 228 6.72 -11.64 9.26
N PRO A 229 7.94 -11.87 8.76
CA PRO A 229 8.16 -12.49 7.45
C PRO A 229 7.88 -14.01 7.45
N ASP A 230 7.67 -14.61 8.62
CA ASP A 230 7.39 -16.04 8.80
C ASP A 230 6.03 -16.26 9.48
N PRO A 231 4.94 -16.46 8.71
CA PRO A 231 3.61 -16.77 9.24
C PRO A 231 3.54 -18.03 10.11
N THR A 232 4.50 -18.95 9.97
CA THR A 232 4.49 -20.25 10.65
C THR A 232 4.93 -20.14 12.10
N SER A 233 5.79 -19.15 12.41
CA SER A 233 6.23 -18.84 13.78
C SER A 233 5.09 -18.46 14.73
N THR A 234 3.97 -17.98 14.18
CA THR A 234 2.74 -17.66 14.91
C THR A 234 1.61 -18.65 14.62
N GLY A 235 1.89 -19.75 13.92
CA GLY A 235 0.90 -20.74 13.49
C GLY A 235 -0.26 -20.11 12.71
N GLY A 236 0.06 -19.16 11.83
CA GLY A 236 -0.91 -18.32 11.13
C GLY A 236 -1.29 -17.07 11.94
N LYS A 237 -2.59 -16.82 12.10
CA LYS A 237 -3.10 -15.63 12.82
C LYS A 237 -3.48 -15.93 14.26
N LYS A 238 -2.65 -16.67 15.01
CA LYS A 238 -2.91 -16.95 16.44
C LYS A 238 -2.35 -15.85 17.33
N ALA A 239 -3.25 -15.12 18.00
CA ALA A 239 -2.90 -13.96 18.80
C ALA A 239 -1.99 -14.31 19.99
N GLU A 240 -2.22 -15.45 20.64
CA GLU A 240 -1.46 -15.91 21.81
C GLU A 240 0.03 -16.13 21.47
N LEU A 241 0.30 -16.78 20.34
CA LEU A 241 1.66 -17.03 19.87
C LEU A 241 2.36 -15.73 19.46
N ALA A 242 1.67 -14.86 18.73
CA ALA A 242 2.21 -13.56 18.33
C ALA A 242 2.56 -12.67 19.54
N LYS A 243 1.71 -12.63 20.57
CA LYS A 243 2.01 -11.89 21.81
C LYS A 243 3.20 -12.49 22.55
N THR A 244 3.30 -13.82 22.59
CA THR A 244 4.45 -14.51 23.20
C THR A 244 5.75 -14.15 22.48
N LEU A 245 5.72 -14.17 21.14
CA LEU A 245 6.86 -13.81 20.31
C LEU A 245 7.24 -12.32 20.48
N GLU A 246 6.27 -11.41 20.57
CA GLU A 246 6.57 -9.99 20.82
C GLU A 246 7.23 -9.75 22.18
N MET A 247 6.70 -10.39 23.23
CA MET A 247 7.26 -10.29 24.59
C MET A 247 8.64 -10.93 24.74
N ALA A 248 9.04 -11.80 23.80
CA ALA A 248 10.39 -12.36 23.74
C ALA A 248 11.43 -11.38 23.16
N GLY A 249 11.01 -10.17 22.75
CA GLY A 249 11.89 -9.11 22.26
C GLY A 249 11.89 -8.99 20.74
N TRP A 250 10.71 -8.82 20.13
CA TRP A 250 10.60 -8.56 18.70
C TRP A 250 11.41 -7.32 18.28
N ASP A 251 12.06 -7.39 17.13
CA ASP A 251 13.12 -6.47 16.70
C ASP A 251 12.63 -5.32 15.80
N TYR A 252 11.40 -5.41 15.26
CA TYR A 252 10.77 -4.38 14.42
C TYR A 252 11.63 -4.04 13.18
N PRO A 253 11.72 -4.96 12.19
CA PRO A 253 12.77 -4.94 11.17
C PRO A 253 12.75 -3.78 10.15
N LYS A 254 11.63 -3.05 9.98
CA LYS A 254 11.46 -1.99 8.97
C LYS A 254 11.91 -2.42 7.59
N HIS A 255 11.17 -3.38 7.01
CA HIS A 255 11.47 -4.06 5.74
C HIS A 255 11.76 -3.12 4.56
N LEU A 256 11.25 -1.89 4.61
CA LEU A 256 11.43 -0.90 3.55
C LEU A 256 12.39 0.25 3.89
N ALA A 257 13.08 0.22 5.03
CA ALA A 257 13.99 1.28 5.45
C ALA A 257 15.15 1.51 4.46
N GLY A 258 15.74 2.71 4.51
CA GLY A 258 16.90 3.10 3.70
C GLY A 258 16.59 3.62 2.30
N ARG A 259 15.31 3.82 1.97
CA ARG A 259 14.84 4.40 0.69
C ARG A 259 14.65 5.90 0.83
N ALA A 260 14.91 6.67 -0.23
CA ALA A 260 14.62 8.10 -0.23
C ALA A 260 13.12 8.38 -0.42
N TYR A 261 12.62 9.50 0.07
CA TYR A 261 11.25 9.93 -0.21
C TYR A 261 11.10 11.42 -0.53
N GLY A 262 10.08 11.73 -1.32
CA GLY A 262 9.51 13.06 -1.51
C GLY A 262 7.98 13.03 -1.44
N VAL A 263 7.36 14.17 -1.15
CA VAL A 263 5.91 14.35 -1.09
C VAL A 263 5.54 15.67 -1.75
N VAL A 264 4.60 15.62 -2.70
CA VAL A 264 3.94 16.77 -3.31
C VAL A 264 2.46 16.72 -2.97
N VAL A 265 2.03 17.61 -2.08
CA VAL A 265 0.63 17.77 -1.70
C VAL A 265 0.06 19.00 -2.37
N HIS A 266 -1.13 18.87 -2.96
CA HIS A 266 -1.87 20.03 -3.43
C HIS A 266 -3.31 20.04 -2.94
N GLY A 267 -3.92 21.21 -2.97
CA GLY A 267 -5.32 21.42 -2.63
C GLY A 267 -5.82 22.74 -3.19
N ASP A 268 -7.07 23.07 -2.89
CA ASP A 268 -7.70 24.26 -3.45
C ASP A 268 -7.86 25.38 -2.41
N VAL A 269 -8.05 25.02 -1.13
CA VAL A 269 -8.39 26.00 -0.06
C VAL A 269 -7.73 25.70 1.29
N ALA A 270 -7.74 24.44 1.75
CA ALA A 270 -7.24 24.10 3.09
C ALA A 270 -6.69 22.67 3.20
N GLY A 271 -5.82 22.45 4.18
CA GLY A 271 -5.45 21.11 4.66
C GLY A 271 -4.19 20.50 4.07
N ILE A 272 -3.49 21.23 3.19
CA ILE A 272 -2.26 20.77 2.53
C ILE A 272 -1.10 20.58 3.51
N GLU A 273 -0.94 21.47 4.48
CA GLU A 273 0.20 21.47 5.42
C GLU A 273 0.09 20.30 6.40
N GLY A 274 -1.12 20.06 6.92
CA GLY A 274 -1.40 18.93 7.81
C GLY A 274 -1.23 17.59 7.12
N SER A 275 -1.69 17.49 5.87
CA SER A 275 -1.56 16.26 5.07
C SER A 275 -0.11 15.96 4.72
N ARG A 276 0.65 16.98 4.28
CA ARG A 276 2.08 16.83 3.99
C ARG A 276 2.85 16.39 5.24
N ARG A 277 2.65 17.04 6.39
CA ARG A 277 3.30 16.65 7.66
C ARG A 277 3.01 15.19 8.01
N SER A 278 1.74 14.79 7.97
CA SER A 278 1.34 13.41 8.31
C SER A 278 1.98 12.36 7.39
N LEU A 279 2.10 12.64 6.09
CA LEU A 279 2.76 11.75 5.14
C LEU A 279 4.27 11.66 5.39
N CYS A 280 4.92 12.79 5.68
CA CYS A 280 6.35 12.80 6.01
C CYS A 280 6.63 12.04 7.30
N ASP A 281 5.87 12.31 8.36
CA ASP A 281 6.04 11.65 9.66
C ASP A 281 5.86 10.12 9.54
N TRP A 282 4.94 9.66 8.69
CA TRP A 282 4.78 8.24 8.38
C TRP A 282 6.02 7.65 7.67
N LEU A 283 6.56 8.32 6.66
CA LEU A 283 7.74 7.84 5.92
C LEU A 283 9.01 7.85 6.79
N ASP A 284 9.18 8.90 7.59
CA ASP A 284 10.25 8.99 8.61
C ASP A 284 10.14 7.85 9.63
N TRP A 285 8.92 7.54 10.08
CA TRP A 285 8.67 6.41 10.99
C TRP A 285 9.10 5.07 10.37
N MET A 286 8.77 4.86 9.09
CA MET A 286 9.13 3.67 8.31
C MET A 286 10.64 3.57 8.00
N GLY A 287 11.44 4.57 8.34
CA GLY A 287 12.89 4.59 8.13
C GLY A 287 13.30 4.99 6.71
N PHE A 288 12.44 5.73 6.00
CA PHE A 288 12.82 6.37 4.76
C PHE A 288 13.67 7.62 5.04
N VAL A 289 14.37 8.10 4.02
CA VAL A 289 15.29 9.22 4.09
C VAL A 289 14.68 10.43 3.38
N ASP A 290 14.51 11.53 4.12
CA ASP A 290 14.00 12.79 3.59
C ASP A 290 14.91 13.32 2.48
N ALA A 291 14.34 13.59 1.29
CA ALA A 291 15.05 14.21 0.17
C ALA A 291 15.21 15.74 0.30
N GLY A 292 14.83 16.30 1.45
CA GLY A 292 15.02 17.70 1.82
C GLY A 292 13.77 18.56 1.65
N ALA A 293 13.85 19.81 2.11
CA ALA A 293 12.70 20.73 2.15
C ALA A 293 12.04 20.95 0.77
N VAL A 294 12.84 20.96 -0.30
CA VAL A 294 12.35 21.11 -1.69
C VAL A 294 11.49 19.92 -2.11
N ALA A 295 11.81 18.72 -1.63
CA ALA A 295 11.05 17.50 -1.93
C ALA A 295 9.81 17.31 -1.05
N ARG A 296 9.51 18.26 -0.14
CA ARG A 296 8.35 18.24 0.77
C ARG A 296 7.47 19.44 0.48
N LEU A 297 6.79 19.36 -0.66
CA LEU A 297 6.01 20.45 -1.23
C LEU A 297 4.54 20.39 -0.78
N ASP A 298 3.98 21.54 -0.41
CA ASP A 298 2.54 21.74 -0.26
C ASP A 298 2.11 23.04 -0.94
N ARG A 299 1.14 23.00 -1.87
CA ARG A 299 0.68 24.20 -2.60
C ARG A 299 -0.83 24.22 -2.81
N TYR A 300 -1.42 25.41 -2.73
CA TYR A 300 -2.76 25.64 -3.24
C TYR A 300 -2.69 25.94 -4.74
N ILE A 301 -3.55 25.31 -5.54
CA ILE A 301 -3.63 25.56 -6.99
C ILE A 301 -4.99 26.16 -7.28
N GLY A 302 -5.02 27.44 -7.70
CA GLY A 302 -6.25 28.20 -7.86
C GLY A 302 -6.90 28.50 -6.50
N TYR A 303 -6.15 29.09 -5.56
CA TYR A 303 -6.63 29.36 -4.20
C TYR A 303 -7.93 30.18 -4.20
N TYR A 304 -9.02 29.59 -3.68
CA TYR A 304 -10.38 30.16 -3.73
C TYR A 304 -10.94 30.46 -5.14
N GLU A 305 -10.28 30.03 -6.21
CA GLU A 305 -10.81 30.12 -7.56
C GLU A 305 -11.91 29.07 -7.81
N PRO A 306 -12.79 29.26 -8.82
CA PRO A 306 -13.78 28.25 -9.18
C PRO A 306 -13.15 26.91 -9.56
N TYR A 307 -13.68 25.80 -9.04
CA TYR A 307 -13.21 24.45 -9.39
C TYR A 307 -13.28 24.13 -10.88
N ALA A 308 -14.25 24.74 -11.59
CA ALA A 308 -14.44 24.57 -13.03
C ALA A 308 -13.24 25.04 -13.86
N THR A 309 -12.39 25.93 -13.33
CA THR A 309 -11.18 26.44 -14.01
C THR A 309 -9.90 25.91 -13.38
N SER A 310 -9.98 24.83 -12.60
CA SER A 310 -8.86 24.34 -11.78
C SER A 310 -7.71 23.78 -12.61
N HIS A 311 -7.99 23.27 -13.81
CA HIS A 311 -6.95 22.80 -14.74
C HIS A 311 -6.22 23.96 -15.41
N GLU A 312 -6.94 25.01 -15.82
CA GLU A 312 -6.33 26.22 -16.38
C GLU A 312 -5.55 26.99 -15.31
N ALA A 313 -5.97 26.94 -14.04
CA ALA A 313 -5.19 27.45 -12.92
C ALA A 313 -3.83 26.73 -12.83
N LEU A 314 -3.81 25.40 -12.91
CA LEU A 314 -2.55 24.63 -12.98
C LEU A 314 -1.74 24.97 -14.24
N ASP A 315 -2.37 25.16 -15.40
CA ASP A 315 -1.68 25.50 -16.65
C ASP A 315 -0.89 26.80 -16.54
N ARG A 316 -1.47 27.80 -15.88
CA ARG A 316 -0.85 29.13 -15.68
C ARG A 316 0.18 29.14 -14.55
N ASP A 317 0.08 28.22 -13.60
CA ASP A 317 0.96 28.14 -12.43
C ASP A 317 2.28 27.42 -12.76
N LEU A 318 3.13 28.12 -13.52
CA LEU A 318 4.45 27.60 -13.92
C LEU A 318 5.38 27.35 -12.72
N ASP A 319 5.18 28.08 -11.62
CA ASP A 319 5.98 27.96 -10.41
C ASP A 319 5.70 26.62 -9.72
N VAL A 320 4.43 26.24 -9.50
CA VAL A 320 4.09 24.93 -8.91
C VAL A 320 4.57 23.77 -9.79
N GLN A 321 4.48 23.92 -11.11
CA GLN A 321 5.02 22.92 -12.04
C GLN A 321 6.54 22.79 -11.89
N GLU A 322 7.27 23.90 -11.76
CA GLU A 322 8.72 23.89 -11.58
C GLU A 322 9.13 23.38 -10.20
N GLU A 323 8.45 23.77 -9.14
CA GLU A 323 8.66 23.22 -7.79
C GLU A 323 8.46 21.70 -7.77
N THR A 324 7.50 21.18 -8.54
CA THR A 324 7.29 19.74 -8.71
C THR A 324 8.47 19.06 -9.42
N ARG A 325 9.05 19.70 -10.46
CA ARG A 325 10.29 19.21 -11.10
C ARG A 325 11.46 19.22 -10.12
N GLN A 326 11.61 20.29 -9.35
CA GLN A 326 12.68 20.44 -8.36
C GLN A 326 12.58 19.40 -7.24
N ALA A 327 11.35 19.08 -6.78
CA ALA A 327 11.12 18.01 -5.82
C ALA A 327 11.60 16.65 -6.35
N ALA A 328 11.30 16.34 -7.62
CA ALA A 328 11.77 15.14 -8.31
C ALA A 328 13.30 15.10 -8.47
N GLN A 329 13.92 16.22 -8.86
CA GLN A 329 15.38 16.33 -9.01
C GLN A 329 16.11 16.19 -7.66
N ALA A 330 15.58 16.80 -6.59
CA ALA A 330 16.12 16.66 -5.24
C ALA A 330 16.05 15.19 -4.78
N LEU A 331 14.93 14.52 -5.05
CA LEU A 331 14.78 13.09 -4.78
C LEU A 331 15.81 12.24 -5.54
N ALA A 332 16.04 12.53 -6.83
CA ALA A 332 17.07 11.84 -7.62
C ALA A 332 18.48 12.02 -7.02
N ALA A 333 18.84 13.25 -6.66
CA ALA A 333 20.14 13.57 -6.09
C ALA A 333 20.39 12.84 -4.77
N VAL A 334 19.43 12.90 -3.84
CA VAL A 334 19.54 12.20 -2.55
C VAL A 334 19.58 10.68 -2.74
N THR A 335 18.81 10.14 -3.68
CA THR A 335 18.84 8.71 -3.98
C THR A 335 20.20 8.29 -4.53
N ALA A 336 20.82 9.09 -5.41
CA ALA A 336 22.16 8.84 -5.92
C ALA A 336 23.22 8.89 -4.80
N ASP A 337 23.10 9.83 -3.85
CA ASP A 337 23.97 9.92 -2.69
C ASP A 337 23.81 8.73 -1.73
N LEU A 338 22.57 8.27 -1.49
CA LEU A 338 22.29 7.05 -0.72
C LEU A 338 22.93 5.82 -1.35
N ARG A 339 22.70 5.61 -2.66
CA ARG A 339 23.25 4.47 -3.40
C ARG A 339 24.77 4.46 -3.45
N ALA A 340 25.39 5.65 -3.41
CA ALA A 340 26.84 5.79 -3.33
C ALA A 340 27.41 5.73 -1.90
N GLY A 341 26.58 5.51 -0.88
CA GLY A 341 27.01 5.45 0.52
C GLY A 341 27.44 6.80 1.11
N ARG A 342 27.23 7.92 0.41
CA ARG A 342 27.71 9.26 0.85
C ARG A 342 26.97 9.79 2.08
N LEU A 343 25.76 9.30 2.34
CA LEU A 343 24.94 9.73 3.48
C LEU A 343 25.07 8.82 4.71
N GLN A 344 25.88 7.75 4.63
CA GLN A 344 26.00 6.78 5.73
C GLN A 344 26.59 7.41 7.01
N ALA A 345 27.51 8.37 6.86
CA ALA A 345 28.06 9.14 8.00
C ALA A 345 27.01 10.00 8.72
N LEU A 346 25.93 10.40 8.02
CA LEU A 346 24.81 11.16 8.58
C LEU A 346 23.72 10.26 9.16
N GLN A 347 23.82 8.94 8.96
CA GLN A 347 22.91 7.91 9.47
C GLN A 347 23.66 6.91 10.37
N PRO A 348 24.25 7.36 11.50
CA PRO A 348 25.00 6.45 12.36
C PRO A 348 24.09 5.33 12.88
N GLU A 349 24.54 4.08 12.72
CA GLU A 349 23.89 2.92 13.33
C GLU A 349 23.95 3.04 14.85
N ARG A 350 22.91 3.66 15.42
CA ARG A 350 22.69 3.71 16.85
C ARG A 350 21.51 2.82 17.17
N ALA A 351 21.72 1.90 18.10
CA ALA A 351 20.64 1.10 18.66
C ALA A 351 19.52 2.05 19.12
N ARG A 352 18.32 1.89 18.57
CA ARG A 352 17.16 2.67 19.00
C ARG A 352 16.78 2.20 20.39
N PRO A 353 16.80 3.06 21.44
CA PRO A 353 16.41 2.66 22.78
C PRO A 353 14.95 2.20 22.87
N ARG A 354 14.13 2.64 21.90
CA ARG A 354 12.75 2.20 21.67
C ARG A 354 12.67 1.72 20.22
N PRO A 355 12.61 0.40 19.97
CA PRO A 355 12.66 -0.15 18.61
C PRO A 355 11.34 0.01 17.84
N LYS A 356 10.23 0.30 18.56
CA LYS A 356 8.94 0.70 18.00
C LYS A 356 9.06 2.06 17.31
#